data_AF-A0A855X5Z1-F1
#
_entry.id   AF-A0A855X5Z1-F1
#
_cell.length_a   1.000
_cell.length_b   1.000
_cell.length_c   1.000
_cell.angle_alpha   90.00
_cell.angle_beta   90.00
_cell.angle_gamma   90.00
#
_symmetry.space_group_name_H-M   'P 1'
#
loop_
_entity.id
_entity.type
_entity.pdbx_description
1 polymer ?
#
loop_
_entity_poly.entity_id
_entity_poly.type
_entity_poly.pdbx_seq_one_letter_code
_entity_poly.pdbx_strand_id
1 'polypeptide(L)'
;MLCAIAIGVAAQDQRALAPAQSFLQYRPMGEKRLWTFVAKDSTIGQLTSIVEGETTINGIAGLTISEDLNLDFRKLGTASIQHYTAQHFVTLTGQYLGDELTATVNEQTGSLSLRRNGDVISGYSERGGEKTSQQVSLPPDRFAWDNFFVDQLEAYLAMRGVHVGDVIDDSVFAPLPLLVSRIRGEVVSYGWIRLYNQKFDSAFIIDIHEPQTLRLYYSKDRRLQKIEAPLQEMKIYLDLVAPKQVAQPQSASFSLTQWLQLLPLYGLYLLVAVLVAWFYLRGRMRFGEHYLGVVLGMLVMWLIPVTQVPLQEWVIRQWLLPGLKSGQSIFVLGLLPAIIAGLVQGLLLTISIFFLLSWRGFQHLRALSTGALCGAGFGFMLACYLSSQGGASWDIDTAFMERVFQIAFHIASGVIIAVLYCRGLMSAIRGAAILSGINTLFYYFVVFAQQRMVDAGMLAFLLAFTVLGTSVWAVTLQSKASRK
;
A
#
# COMPACT_ATOMS: atom_id res chain seq x y z
N MET A 1 6.62 -36.23 10.11
CA MET A 1 8.08 -36.04 10.04
C MET A 1 8.48 -35.17 8.83
N LEU A 2 7.97 -35.41 7.63
CA LEU A 2 8.15 -34.51 6.45
C LEU A 2 7.57 -33.08 6.65
N CYS A 3 6.45 -32.92 7.35
CA CYS A 3 5.93 -31.58 7.69
C CYS A 3 6.80 -30.79 8.68
N ALA A 4 7.57 -31.46 9.55
CA ALA A 4 8.45 -30.78 10.50
C ALA A 4 9.72 -30.24 9.83
N ILE A 5 10.20 -30.93 8.78
CA ILE A 5 11.34 -30.49 7.97
C ILE A 5 10.94 -29.30 7.08
N ALA A 6 9.71 -29.28 6.53
CA ALA A 6 9.20 -28.14 5.75
C ALA A 6 8.99 -26.87 6.60
N ILE A 7 8.58 -27.00 7.87
CA ILE A 7 8.45 -25.87 8.80
C ILE A 7 9.83 -25.36 9.26
N GLY A 8 10.83 -26.24 9.40
CA GLY A 8 12.20 -25.86 9.71
C GLY A 8 12.86 -25.04 8.60
N VAL A 9 12.66 -25.42 7.33
CA VAL A 9 13.20 -24.69 6.16
C VAL A 9 12.48 -23.36 5.95
N ALA A 10 11.14 -23.31 6.10
CA ALA A 10 10.39 -22.07 6.01
C ALA A 10 10.70 -21.07 7.14
N ALA A 11 11.10 -21.55 8.34
CA ALA A 11 11.55 -20.68 9.43
C ALA A 11 12.99 -20.16 9.23
N GLN A 12 13.83 -20.88 8.48
CA GLN A 12 15.18 -20.47 8.12
C GLN A 12 15.17 -19.39 7.01
N ASP A 13 14.31 -19.54 6.00
CA ASP A 13 14.11 -18.54 4.93
C ASP A 13 13.60 -17.20 5.46
N GLN A 14 12.93 -17.18 6.61
CA GLN A 14 12.47 -15.93 7.22
C GLN A 14 13.57 -15.13 7.91
N ARG A 15 14.76 -15.71 8.14
CA ARG A 15 15.88 -15.10 8.86
C ARG A 15 17.02 -14.65 7.94
N ALA A 16 16.83 -14.71 6.63
CA ALA A 16 17.79 -14.26 5.63
C ALA A 16 17.11 -13.37 4.60
N LEU A 17 17.87 -12.42 4.05
CA LEU A 17 17.52 -11.62 2.89
C LEU A 17 18.75 -11.56 1.99
N ALA A 18 18.66 -12.21 0.83
CA ALA A 18 19.76 -12.25 -0.12
C ALA A 18 20.15 -10.83 -0.60
N PRO A 19 21.37 -10.58 -1.09
CA PRO A 19 21.74 -9.35 -1.79
C PRO A 19 20.73 -8.94 -2.88
N ALA A 20 20.52 -7.64 -3.04
CA ALA A 20 19.82 -7.11 -4.21
C ALA A 20 20.73 -7.24 -5.43
N GLN A 21 20.15 -7.55 -6.58
CA GLN A 21 20.88 -7.67 -7.85
C GLN A 21 21.15 -6.30 -8.48
N SER A 22 20.32 -5.31 -8.16
CA SER A 22 20.48 -3.93 -8.62
C SER A 22 19.82 -2.95 -7.66
N PHE A 23 20.25 -1.70 -7.74
CA PHE A 23 19.69 -0.57 -6.99
C PHE A 23 18.19 -0.42 -7.27
N LEU A 24 17.81 -0.51 -8.55
CA LEU A 24 16.42 -0.35 -8.99
C LEU A 24 15.47 -1.47 -8.50
N GLN A 25 16.01 -2.59 -8.00
CA GLN A 25 15.19 -3.67 -7.43
C GLN A 25 14.46 -3.26 -6.15
N TYR A 26 15.08 -2.41 -5.32
CA TYR A 26 14.48 -1.94 -4.06
C TYR A 26 14.15 -0.44 -4.06
N ARG A 27 14.75 0.31 -4.98
CA ARG A 27 14.54 1.75 -5.20
C ARG A 27 14.24 2.01 -6.66
N PRO A 28 13.01 1.75 -7.13
CA PRO A 28 12.66 1.92 -8.53
C PRO A 28 12.77 3.38 -8.96
N MET A 29 12.94 3.57 -10.27
CA MET A 29 13.09 4.89 -10.86
C MET A 29 11.93 5.80 -10.44
N GLY A 30 12.28 6.94 -9.89
CA GLY A 30 11.33 7.92 -9.43
C GLY A 30 10.80 7.74 -8.01
N GLU A 31 11.07 6.64 -7.32
CA GLU A 31 10.62 6.47 -5.94
C GLU A 31 11.07 7.64 -5.06
N LYS A 32 10.08 8.33 -4.47
CA LYS A 32 10.25 9.37 -3.48
C LYS A 32 10.12 8.77 -2.09
N ARG A 33 11.04 9.14 -1.22
CA ARG A 33 11.02 8.81 0.19
C ARG A 33 11.08 10.05 1.06
N LEU A 34 10.36 10.00 2.17
CA LEU A 34 10.39 11.03 3.20
C LEU A 34 10.78 10.38 4.51
N TRP A 35 11.84 10.90 5.11
CA TRP A 35 12.30 10.51 6.43
C TRP A 35 12.08 11.65 7.40
N THR A 36 11.63 11.33 8.60
CA THR A 36 11.41 12.31 9.67
C THR A 36 12.34 12.04 10.83
N PHE A 37 13.01 13.09 11.30
CA PHE A 37 13.96 13.07 12.40
C PHE A 37 13.26 13.59 13.66
N VAL A 38 13.30 12.80 14.72
CA VAL A 38 12.70 13.11 16.02
C VAL A 38 13.76 12.97 17.11
N ALA A 39 13.95 13.98 17.93
CA ALA A 39 14.84 13.94 19.08
C ALA A 39 14.15 14.59 20.28
N LYS A 40 14.31 14.01 21.49
CA LYS A 40 13.63 14.46 22.72
C LYS A 40 12.13 14.75 22.50
N ASP A 41 11.46 13.83 21.82
CA ASP A 41 10.02 13.90 21.46
C ASP A 41 9.62 15.09 20.58
N SER A 42 10.58 15.78 19.97
CA SER A 42 10.36 16.89 19.04
C SER A 42 10.82 16.52 17.65
N THR A 43 9.98 16.77 16.64
CA THR A 43 10.39 16.65 15.23
C THR A 43 11.39 17.75 14.89
N ILE A 44 12.64 17.37 14.64
CA ILE A 44 13.72 18.30 14.33
C ILE A 44 13.87 18.54 12.84
N GLY A 45 13.40 17.64 11.97
CA GLY A 45 13.63 17.82 10.53
C GLY A 45 13.20 16.67 9.66
N GLN A 46 13.48 16.79 8.36
CA GLN A 46 13.10 15.81 7.35
C GLN A 46 14.18 15.68 6.26
N LEU A 47 14.32 14.47 5.70
CA LEU A 47 15.04 14.19 4.46
C LEU A 47 14.04 13.74 3.40
N THR A 48 13.98 14.47 2.30
CA THR A 48 13.33 14.01 1.07
C THR A 48 14.38 13.43 0.14
N SER A 49 14.15 12.22 -0.38
CA SER A 49 15.08 11.55 -1.29
C SER A 49 14.33 10.97 -2.49
N ILE A 50 14.78 11.25 -3.71
CA ILE A 50 14.11 10.87 -4.97
C ILE A 50 15.12 10.27 -5.94
N VAL A 51 14.82 9.09 -6.50
CA VAL A 51 15.61 8.53 -7.62
C VAL A 51 15.20 9.26 -8.90
N GLU A 52 16.01 10.18 -9.41
CA GLU A 52 15.58 11.09 -10.49
C GLU A 52 15.60 10.47 -11.88
N GLY A 53 16.70 9.79 -12.21
CA GLY A 53 17.04 9.36 -13.56
C GLY A 53 18.36 8.60 -13.63
N GLU A 54 18.65 8.08 -14.82
CA GLU A 54 19.96 7.54 -15.16
C GLU A 54 20.94 8.68 -15.46
N THR A 55 22.22 8.43 -15.21
CA THR A 55 23.32 9.36 -15.50
C THR A 55 24.56 8.58 -15.95
N THR A 56 25.54 9.29 -16.48
CA THR A 56 26.85 8.73 -16.84
C THR A 56 27.95 9.60 -16.26
N ILE A 57 28.76 9.04 -15.37
CA ILE A 57 29.92 9.72 -14.78
C ILE A 57 31.19 9.06 -15.31
N ASN A 58 31.96 9.80 -16.11
CA ASN A 58 33.22 9.34 -16.71
C ASN A 58 33.10 7.96 -17.40
N GLY A 59 32.03 7.75 -18.15
CA GLY A 59 31.74 6.52 -18.87
C GLY A 59 31.10 5.39 -18.05
N ILE A 60 30.90 5.59 -16.74
CA ILE A 60 30.22 4.63 -15.86
C ILE A 60 28.75 4.99 -15.77
N ALA A 61 27.87 4.04 -16.15
CA ALA A 61 26.44 4.18 -16.01
C ALA A 61 26.03 4.17 -14.52
N GLY A 62 25.15 5.09 -14.16
CA GLY A 62 24.69 5.27 -12.79
C GLY A 62 23.30 5.88 -12.69
N LEU A 63 22.92 6.21 -11.47
CA LEU A 63 21.66 6.81 -11.09
C LEU A 63 21.92 8.10 -10.32
N THR A 64 21.05 9.08 -10.52
CA THR A 64 21.03 10.31 -9.74
C THR A 64 19.96 10.21 -8.67
N ILE A 65 20.33 10.46 -7.42
CA ILE A 65 19.42 10.53 -6.27
C ILE A 65 19.45 11.96 -5.78
N SER A 66 18.31 12.64 -5.80
CA SER A 66 18.16 14.00 -5.32
C SER A 66 17.71 13.97 -3.86
N GLU A 67 18.46 14.65 -3.01
CA GLU A 67 18.29 14.66 -1.56
C GLU A 67 18.13 16.10 -1.05
N ASP A 68 17.13 16.32 -0.22
CA ASP A 68 16.87 17.61 0.44
C ASP A 68 16.62 17.34 1.94
N LEU A 69 17.61 17.69 2.77
CA LEU A 69 17.65 17.44 4.21
C LEU A 69 17.60 18.77 4.96
N ASN A 70 16.59 18.95 5.79
CA ASN A 70 16.45 20.12 6.66
C ASN A 70 16.35 19.67 8.12
N LEU A 71 17.25 20.16 8.97
CA LEU A 71 17.34 19.87 10.41
C LEU A 71 17.40 21.18 11.21
N ASP A 72 16.49 21.34 12.17
CA ASP A 72 16.40 22.47 13.09
C ASP A 72 16.62 22.00 14.54
N PHE A 73 17.87 22.10 15.00
CA PHE A 73 18.27 21.71 16.35
C PHE A 73 17.93 22.76 17.41
N ARG A 74 17.41 23.95 17.03
CA ARG A 74 16.95 24.96 18.01
C ARG A 74 15.84 24.44 18.90
N LYS A 75 15.05 23.51 18.37
CA LYS A 75 14.00 22.77 19.10
C LYS A 75 14.55 21.94 20.26
N LEU A 76 15.85 21.60 20.23
CA LEU A 76 16.55 20.87 21.29
C LEU A 76 17.38 21.78 22.21
N GLY A 77 17.33 23.11 22.01
CA GLY A 77 18.14 24.07 22.73
C GLY A 77 19.54 24.30 22.15
N THR A 78 19.85 23.75 20.97
CA THR A 78 21.12 24.00 20.27
C THR A 78 20.90 25.04 19.17
N ALA A 79 21.69 26.11 19.14
CA ALA A 79 21.61 27.12 18.08
C ALA A 79 22.21 26.64 16.75
N SER A 80 21.62 25.60 16.15
CA SER A 80 22.04 25.03 14.87
C SER A 80 20.84 24.76 13.95
N ILE A 81 20.86 25.33 12.76
CA ILE A 81 20.00 24.95 11.64
C ILE A 81 20.90 24.46 10.52
N GLN A 82 20.56 23.32 9.93
CA GLN A 82 21.32 22.69 8.87
C GLN A 82 20.38 22.37 7.71
N HIS A 83 20.73 22.84 6.52
CA HIS A 83 20.01 22.54 5.30
C HIS A 83 21.00 22.02 4.26
N TYR A 84 20.74 20.84 3.72
CA TYR A 84 21.56 20.21 2.70
C TYR A 84 20.71 19.90 1.48
N THR A 85 21.23 20.22 0.30
CA THR A 85 20.69 19.78 -0.98
C THR A 85 21.77 19.02 -1.72
N ALA A 86 21.51 17.78 -2.10
CA ALA A 86 22.48 16.91 -2.77
C ALA A 86 21.93 16.29 -4.05
N GLN A 87 22.80 16.11 -5.03
CA GLN A 87 22.65 15.07 -6.04
C GLN A 87 23.69 14.00 -5.76
N HIS A 88 23.25 12.86 -5.24
CA HIS A 88 24.06 11.70 -4.95
C HIS A 88 24.09 10.78 -6.17
N PHE A 89 25.29 10.43 -6.63
CA PHE A 89 25.46 9.59 -7.81
C PHE A 89 25.93 8.21 -7.40
N VAL A 90 25.24 7.18 -7.88
CA VAL A 90 25.57 5.78 -7.59
C VAL A 90 25.57 4.93 -8.85
N THR A 91 26.30 3.82 -8.85
CA THR A 91 26.20 2.81 -9.93
C THR A 91 24.83 2.11 -9.89
N LEU A 92 24.51 1.33 -10.93
CA LEU A 92 23.33 0.45 -10.93
C LEU A 92 23.34 -0.60 -9.81
N THR A 93 24.47 -0.79 -9.15
CA THR A 93 24.69 -1.69 -8.00
C THR A 93 24.97 -0.92 -6.70
N GLY A 94 24.72 0.39 -6.67
CA GLY A 94 24.70 1.22 -5.46
C GLY A 94 26.05 1.75 -4.97
N GLN A 95 27.17 1.43 -5.63
CA GLN A 95 28.48 1.99 -5.28
C GLN A 95 28.55 3.48 -5.61
N TYR A 96 29.35 4.21 -4.84
CA TYR A 96 29.47 5.65 -4.92
C TYR A 96 30.12 6.14 -6.24
N LEU A 97 29.54 7.11 -6.93
CA LEU A 97 30.11 7.74 -8.12
C LEU A 97 30.46 9.22 -7.94
N GLY A 98 29.97 9.86 -6.88
CA GLY A 98 30.21 11.28 -6.62
C GLY A 98 29.02 11.97 -5.96
N ASP A 99 29.15 13.27 -5.74
CA ASP A 99 28.11 14.15 -5.20
C ASP A 99 28.18 15.55 -5.83
N GLU A 100 27.03 16.20 -5.93
CA GLU A 100 26.92 17.67 -5.98
C GLU A 100 26.10 18.10 -4.77
N LEU A 101 26.76 18.57 -3.73
CA LEU A 101 26.18 18.87 -2.43
C LEU A 101 26.33 20.36 -2.13
N THR A 102 25.27 20.98 -1.63
CA THR A 102 25.30 22.29 -0.99
C THR A 102 24.85 22.13 0.45
N ALA A 103 25.63 22.65 1.39
CA ALA A 103 25.37 22.59 2.82
C ALA A 103 25.31 24.01 3.39
N THR A 104 24.18 24.37 3.98
CA THR A 104 23.98 25.63 4.70
C THR A 104 23.84 25.32 6.19
N VAL A 105 24.81 25.74 6.99
CA VAL A 105 24.79 25.57 8.45
C VAL A 105 24.90 26.94 9.10
N ASN A 106 23.87 27.34 9.87
CA ASN A 106 23.84 28.66 10.52
C ASN A 106 24.18 29.82 9.57
N GLU A 107 23.52 29.85 8.40
CA GLU A 107 23.72 30.86 7.34
C GLU A 107 25.07 30.78 6.60
N GLN A 108 25.97 29.88 6.99
CA GLN A 108 27.19 29.62 6.23
C GLN A 108 26.94 28.53 5.19
N THR A 109 27.03 28.92 3.92
CA THR A 109 26.92 27.98 2.79
C THR A 109 28.29 27.52 2.34
N GLY A 110 28.42 26.21 2.14
CA GLY A 110 29.51 25.59 1.40
C GLY A 110 28.97 24.62 0.36
N SER A 111 29.78 24.28 -0.63
CA SER A 111 29.44 23.26 -1.62
C SER A 111 30.55 22.22 -1.75
N LEU A 112 30.19 21.04 -2.24
CA LEU A 112 31.09 19.93 -2.49
C LEU A 112 30.67 19.30 -3.82
N SER A 113 31.61 19.24 -4.75
CA SER A 113 31.44 18.60 -6.05
C SER A 113 32.50 17.52 -6.18
N LEU A 114 32.09 16.27 -6.29
CA LEU A 114 32.96 15.10 -6.37
C LEU A 114 32.52 14.21 -7.52
N ARG A 115 33.48 13.68 -8.27
CA ARG A 115 33.24 12.73 -9.36
C ARG A 115 34.27 11.61 -9.32
N ARG A 116 33.82 10.38 -9.58
CA ARG A 116 34.68 9.20 -9.70
C ARG A 116 35.39 9.16 -11.04
N ASN A 117 36.69 8.89 -11.01
CA ASN A 117 37.49 8.54 -12.17
C ASN A 117 38.42 7.37 -11.80
N GLY A 118 38.05 6.14 -12.21
CA GLY A 118 38.73 4.92 -11.76
C GLY A 118 38.67 4.77 -10.23
N ASP A 119 39.82 4.57 -9.61
CA ASP A 119 39.98 4.36 -8.16
C ASP A 119 40.18 5.68 -7.38
N VAL A 120 39.77 6.79 -7.98
CA VAL A 120 39.91 8.14 -7.41
C VAL A 120 38.57 8.86 -7.43
N ILE A 121 38.23 9.48 -6.32
CA ILE A 121 37.21 10.53 -6.25
C ILE A 121 37.94 11.87 -6.26
N SER A 122 37.56 12.76 -7.18
CA SER A 122 38.16 14.08 -7.29
C SER A 122 37.14 15.17 -7.56
N GLY A 123 37.45 16.40 -7.17
CA GLY A 123 36.64 17.57 -7.46
C GLY A 123 37.06 18.76 -6.60
N TYR A 124 36.10 19.45 -6.01
CA TYR A 124 36.36 20.61 -5.16
C TYR A 124 35.35 20.74 -4.03
N SER A 125 35.80 21.34 -2.93
CA SER A 125 34.95 21.88 -1.87
C SER A 125 35.04 23.41 -1.90
N GLU A 126 33.91 24.10 -1.80
CA GLU A 126 33.83 25.55 -1.72
C GLU A 126 33.32 25.98 -0.35
N ARG A 127 34.03 26.92 0.30
CA ARG A 127 33.56 27.55 1.54
C ARG A 127 33.94 29.02 1.53
N GLY A 128 32.99 29.91 1.78
CA GLY A 128 33.24 31.36 1.78
C GLY A 128 33.70 31.91 0.42
N GLY A 129 33.36 31.24 -0.69
CA GLY A 129 33.78 31.60 -2.05
C GLY A 129 35.15 31.06 -2.48
N GLU A 130 35.90 30.42 -1.57
CA GLU A 130 37.19 29.79 -1.91
C GLU A 130 36.98 28.33 -2.29
N LYS A 131 37.46 27.94 -3.48
CA LYS A 131 37.44 26.55 -3.97
C LYS A 131 38.76 25.85 -3.67
N THR A 132 38.69 24.78 -2.90
CA THR A 132 39.82 23.89 -2.62
C THR A 132 39.66 22.59 -3.39
N SER A 133 40.66 22.19 -4.18
CA SER A 133 40.64 20.91 -4.88
C SER A 133 40.72 19.75 -3.88
N GLN A 134 39.92 18.72 -4.12
CA GLN A 134 39.85 17.52 -3.29
C GLN A 134 40.17 16.31 -4.15
N GLN A 135 40.96 15.38 -3.60
CA GLN A 135 41.28 14.12 -4.25
C GLN A 135 41.50 13.03 -3.21
N VAL A 136 40.77 11.93 -3.34
CA VAL A 136 40.82 10.79 -2.43
C VAL A 136 40.91 9.51 -3.25
N SER A 137 41.84 8.62 -2.91
CA SER A 137 41.86 7.27 -3.48
C SER A 137 40.75 6.45 -2.82
N LEU A 138 39.82 5.94 -3.64
CA LEU A 138 38.65 5.20 -3.18
C LEU A 138 38.38 4.03 -4.14
N PRO A 139 38.46 2.77 -3.65
CA PRO A 139 38.14 1.59 -4.45
C PRO A 139 36.73 1.65 -5.07
N PRO A 140 36.52 1.03 -6.24
CA PRO A 140 35.31 1.19 -7.03
C PRO A 140 34.09 0.48 -6.41
N ASP A 141 34.32 -0.48 -5.53
CA ASP A 141 33.31 -1.26 -4.81
C ASP A 141 32.72 -0.54 -3.58
N ARG A 142 33.24 0.65 -3.23
CA ARG A 142 32.83 1.37 -2.02
C ARG A 142 31.46 2.03 -2.14
N PHE A 143 30.64 1.80 -1.13
CA PHE A 143 29.42 2.57 -0.85
C PHE A 143 29.75 3.86 -0.12
N ALA A 144 28.88 4.85 -0.25
CA ALA A 144 28.93 6.07 0.53
C ALA A 144 27.86 6.08 1.61
N TRP A 145 28.15 6.74 2.73
CA TRP A 145 27.19 7.04 3.77
C TRP A 145 27.66 8.26 4.58
N ASP A 146 26.95 9.37 4.44
CA ASP A 146 27.08 10.53 5.30
C ASP A 146 26.05 10.52 6.45
N ASN A 147 26.43 11.19 7.55
CA ASN A 147 25.54 11.37 8.69
C ASN A 147 24.23 12.04 8.24
N PHE A 148 23.10 11.49 8.70
CA PHE A 148 21.73 11.90 8.36
C PHE A 148 21.24 11.57 6.94
N PHE A 149 22.09 11.12 6.00
CA PHE A 149 21.66 10.60 4.69
C PHE A 149 21.34 9.11 4.78
N VAL A 150 20.21 8.81 5.43
CA VAL A 150 19.82 7.46 5.86
C VAL A 150 19.51 6.49 4.71
N ASP A 151 19.16 7.01 3.54
CA ASP A 151 18.92 6.23 2.34
C ASP A 151 20.22 5.71 1.70
N GLN A 152 21.35 6.38 1.90
CA GLN A 152 22.66 5.88 1.51
C GLN A 152 23.04 4.61 2.30
N LEU A 153 22.77 4.62 3.62
CA LEU A 153 22.94 3.44 4.47
C LEU A 153 22.01 2.28 4.06
N GLU A 154 20.79 2.58 3.61
CA GLU A 154 19.90 1.55 3.09
C GLU A 154 20.46 0.87 1.84
N ALA A 155 21.10 1.63 0.95
CA ALA A 155 21.70 1.07 -0.26
C ALA A 155 22.78 0.04 0.06
N TYR A 156 23.62 0.35 1.05
CA TYR A 156 24.59 -0.59 1.58
C TYR A 156 23.94 -1.89 2.07
N LEU A 157 22.91 -1.79 2.93
CA LEU A 157 22.21 -2.96 3.47
C LEU A 157 21.51 -3.80 2.39
N ALA A 158 20.90 -3.15 1.40
CA ALA A 158 20.19 -3.81 0.32
C ALA A 158 21.13 -4.63 -0.57
N MET A 159 22.30 -4.08 -0.90
CA MET A 159 23.28 -4.73 -1.76
C MET A 159 24.12 -5.77 -1.01
N ARG A 160 24.36 -5.59 0.30
CA ARG A 160 25.02 -6.61 1.13
C ARG A 160 24.12 -7.83 1.38
N GLY A 161 22.82 -7.61 1.53
CA GLY A 161 21.93 -8.61 2.13
C GLY A 161 22.15 -8.72 3.65
N VAL A 162 21.23 -9.40 4.33
CA VAL A 162 21.26 -9.57 5.79
C VAL A 162 20.83 -10.97 6.19
N HIS A 163 21.52 -11.56 7.15
CA HIS A 163 21.09 -12.79 7.80
C HIS A 163 21.22 -12.66 9.32
N VAL A 164 20.26 -13.17 10.09
CA VAL A 164 20.32 -13.12 11.55
C VAL A 164 21.56 -13.87 12.05
N GLY A 165 22.37 -13.20 12.87
CA GLY A 165 23.68 -13.68 13.32
C GLY A 165 24.86 -13.21 12.47
N ASP A 166 24.60 -12.49 11.36
CA ASP A 166 25.67 -11.87 10.58
C ASP A 166 26.45 -10.86 11.41
N VAL A 167 27.78 -10.91 11.29
CA VAL A 167 28.67 -9.82 11.69
C VAL A 167 28.90 -8.91 10.49
N ILE A 168 28.75 -7.62 10.70
CA ILE A 168 29.10 -6.57 9.75
C ILE A 168 30.48 -6.08 10.13
N ASP A 169 31.45 -6.19 9.23
CA ASP A 169 32.79 -5.60 9.35
C ASP A 169 33.25 -5.17 7.96
N ASP A 170 33.00 -3.90 7.64
CA ASP A 170 33.29 -3.32 6.33
C ASP A 170 33.69 -1.84 6.50
N SER A 171 33.73 -1.08 5.41
CA SER A 171 33.87 0.37 5.46
C SER A 171 33.11 1.07 4.35
N VAL A 172 32.64 2.26 4.68
CA VAL A 172 31.92 3.18 3.80
C VAL A 172 32.71 4.47 3.65
N PHE A 173 32.54 5.15 2.52
CA PHE A 173 33.07 6.49 2.33
C PHE A 173 32.07 7.51 2.87
N ALA A 174 32.53 8.51 3.61
CA ALA A 174 31.72 9.65 4.05
C ALA A 174 32.12 10.88 3.23
N PRO A 175 31.35 11.24 2.18
CA PRO A 175 31.69 12.33 1.26
C PRO A 175 31.93 13.68 1.93
N LEU A 176 31.06 14.11 2.84
CA LEU A 176 31.18 15.42 3.52
C LEU A 176 32.55 15.62 4.21
N PRO A 177 33.00 14.69 5.06
CA PRO A 177 34.32 14.79 5.70
C PRO A 177 35.47 14.18 4.88
N LEU A 178 35.19 13.64 3.67
CA LEU A 178 36.17 13.02 2.76
C LEU A 178 36.99 11.89 3.40
N LEU A 179 36.36 11.06 4.23
CA LEU A 179 37.06 9.99 4.95
C LEU A 179 36.37 8.63 4.79
N VAL A 180 37.16 7.56 4.83
CA VAL A 180 36.65 6.19 4.87
C VAL A 180 36.42 5.82 6.33
N SER A 181 35.17 5.54 6.68
CA SER A 181 34.75 5.10 8.01
C SER A 181 34.53 3.60 8.03
N ARG A 182 34.97 2.97 9.11
CA ARG A 182 34.60 1.57 9.37
C ARG A 182 33.13 1.48 9.74
N ILE A 183 32.44 0.47 9.20
CA ILE A 183 31.11 0.08 9.64
C ILE A 183 31.19 -1.30 10.30
N ARG A 184 30.85 -1.36 11.58
CA ARG A 184 30.83 -2.60 12.35
C ARG A 184 29.53 -2.77 13.07
N GLY A 185 29.05 -4.01 13.12
CA GLY A 185 27.78 -4.31 13.78
C GLY A 185 27.40 -5.77 13.67
N GLU A 186 26.16 -6.07 14.03
CA GLU A 186 25.59 -7.40 13.95
C GLU A 186 24.09 -7.36 13.63
N VAL A 187 23.61 -8.39 12.93
CA VAL A 187 22.17 -8.60 12.69
C VAL A 187 21.62 -9.44 13.84
N VAL A 188 21.13 -8.77 14.89
CA VAL A 188 20.77 -9.37 16.17
C VAL A 188 19.60 -10.35 16.05
N SER A 189 18.52 -9.93 15.38
CA SER A 189 17.29 -10.72 15.31
C SER A 189 16.40 -10.31 14.16
N TYR A 190 15.37 -11.11 13.90
CA TYR A 190 14.27 -10.78 13.01
C TYR A 190 12.96 -10.97 13.76
N GLY A 191 12.10 -9.96 13.74
CA GLY A 191 10.85 -10.00 14.50
C GLY A 191 9.89 -8.88 14.15
N TRP A 192 8.71 -8.96 14.75
CA TRP A 192 7.71 -7.92 14.66
C TRP A 192 8.09 -6.74 15.54
N ILE A 193 8.17 -5.56 14.94
CA ILE A 193 8.51 -4.34 15.64
C ILE A 193 7.39 -3.33 15.49
N ARG A 194 7.25 -2.48 16.50
CA ARG A 194 6.42 -1.30 16.43
C ARG A 194 7.25 -0.15 15.86
N LEU A 195 6.89 0.28 14.66
CA LEU A 195 7.41 1.47 13.99
C LEU A 195 6.66 2.73 14.44
N TYR A 196 7.07 3.88 13.92
CA TYR A 196 6.41 5.16 14.14
C TYR A 196 4.93 5.12 13.73
N ASN A 197 4.09 5.90 14.41
CA ASN A 197 2.63 5.93 14.20
C ASN A 197 1.93 4.56 14.34
N GLN A 198 2.40 3.71 15.25
CA GLN A 198 1.81 2.39 15.56
C GLN A 198 1.77 1.39 14.39
N LYS A 199 2.54 1.62 13.32
CA LYS A 199 2.72 0.63 12.25
C LYS A 199 3.47 -0.59 12.82
N PHE A 200 2.95 -1.79 12.61
CA PHE A 200 3.68 -3.02 12.89
C PHE A 200 4.24 -3.57 11.59
N ASP A 201 5.50 -3.94 11.59
CA ASP A 201 6.15 -4.58 10.46
C ASP A 201 7.17 -5.59 10.97
N SER A 202 7.51 -6.54 10.12
CA SER A 202 8.57 -7.49 10.39
C SER A 202 9.90 -6.92 9.89
N ALA A 203 10.90 -6.87 10.76
CA ALA A 203 12.18 -6.28 10.44
C ALA A 203 13.34 -7.07 11.06
N PHE A 204 14.46 -7.05 10.34
CA PHE A 204 15.78 -7.33 10.87
C PHE A 204 16.18 -6.19 11.79
N ILE A 205 16.58 -6.52 13.01
CA ILE A 205 17.15 -5.60 13.98
C ILE A 205 18.66 -5.71 13.84
N ILE A 206 19.30 -4.62 13.44
CA ILE A 206 20.74 -4.55 13.17
C ILE A 206 21.34 -3.54 14.13
N ASP A 207 22.29 -3.96 14.94
CA ASP A 207 23.02 -3.06 15.83
C ASP A 207 24.35 -2.71 15.17
N ILE A 208 24.52 -1.44 14.82
CA ILE A 208 25.78 -0.87 14.35
C ILE A 208 26.50 -0.26 15.55
N HIS A 209 27.77 -0.59 15.72
CA HIS A 209 28.63 -0.10 16.79
C HIS A 209 29.61 0.98 16.31
N GLU A 210 30.04 0.92 15.05
CA GLU A 210 30.95 1.90 14.41
C GLU A 210 30.36 2.35 13.06
N PRO A 211 30.53 3.63 12.65
CA PRO A 211 31.31 4.69 13.33
C PRO A 211 30.57 5.32 14.51
N GLN A 212 29.28 5.03 14.66
CA GLN A 212 28.46 5.44 15.79
C GLN A 212 27.45 4.35 16.13
N THR A 213 27.03 4.31 17.40
CA THR A 213 26.03 3.34 17.85
C THR A 213 24.66 3.65 17.25
N LEU A 214 24.15 2.76 16.41
CA LEU A 214 22.81 2.84 15.81
C LEU A 214 22.11 1.49 15.95
N ARG A 215 20.80 1.53 16.14
CA ARG A 215 19.93 0.37 15.95
C ARG A 215 19.04 0.59 14.74
N LEU A 216 19.22 -0.23 13.72
CA LEU A 216 18.52 -0.17 12.45
C LEU A 216 17.41 -1.21 12.43
N TYR A 217 16.30 -0.85 11.80
CA TYR A 217 15.16 -1.73 11.63
C TYR A 217 14.87 -1.86 10.14
N TYR A 218 15.29 -2.97 9.54
CA TYR A 218 15.33 -3.19 8.10
C TYR A 218 14.31 -4.25 7.68
N SER A 219 13.33 -3.92 6.84
CA SER A 219 12.24 -4.83 6.48
C SER A 219 12.65 -5.84 5.38
N LYS A 220 11.83 -6.89 5.21
CA LYS A 220 12.00 -7.88 4.14
C LYS A 220 11.90 -7.29 2.73
N ASP A 221 11.22 -6.16 2.59
CA ASP A 221 11.12 -5.41 1.32
C ASP A 221 12.39 -4.60 1.01
N ARG A 222 13.49 -4.87 1.72
CA ARG A 222 14.78 -4.18 1.57
C ARG A 222 14.70 -2.69 1.94
N ARG A 223 13.86 -2.34 2.91
CA ARG A 223 13.63 -0.95 3.32
C ARG A 223 14.02 -0.73 4.75
N LEU A 224 14.87 0.26 4.99
CA LEU A 224 15.17 0.76 6.32
C LEU A 224 13.94 1.53 6.81
N GLN A 225 13.30 1.04 7.87
CA GLN A 225 12.04 1.61 8.36
C GLN A 225 12.26 2.60 9.48
N LYS A 226 13.31 2.37 10.29
CA LYS A 226 13.60 3.14 11.48
C LYS A 226 15.09 3.03 11.83
N ILE A 227 15.63 4.12 12.35
CA ILE A 227 16.94 4.19 12.98
C ILE A 227 16.77 4.75 14.38
N GLU A 228 17.41 4.13 15.37
CA GLU A 228 17.59 4.69 16.71
C GLU A 228 19.06 5.02 16.90
N ALA A 229 19.35 6.27 17.21
CA ALA A 229 20.68 6.75 17.53
C ALA A 229 20.71 7.16 19.02
N PRO A 230 20.96 6.20 19.92
CA PRO A 230 20.79 6.40 21.37
C PRO A 230 21.63 7.54 21.93
N LEU A 231 22.88 7.70 21.45
CA LEU A 231 23.77 8.76 21.92
C LEU A 231 23.27 10.17 21.59
N GLN A 232 22.43 10.32 20.57
CA GLN A 232 21.83 11.59 20.16
C GLN A 232 20.38 11.74 20.66
N GLU A 233 19.87 10.75 21.42
CA GLU A 233 18.45 10.64 21.79
C GLU A 233 17.52 10.82 20.58
N MET A 234 17.96 10.33 19.42
CA MET A 234 17.32 10.58 18.14
C MET A 234 16.75 9.30 17.52
N LYS A 235 15.60 9.45 16.89
CA LYS A 235 14.91 8.42 16.11
C LYS A 235 14.62 8.98 14.72
N ILE A 236 14.90 8.20 13.70
CA ILE A 236 14.65 8.56 12.30
C ILE A 236 13.67 7.54 11.75
N TYR A 237 12.60 8.00 11.10
CA TYR A 237 11.51 7.15 10.63
C TYR A 237 11.26 7.35 9.15
N LEU A 238 11.01 6.25 8.44
CA LEU A 238 10.51 6.29 7.07
C LEU A 238 9.01 6.55 7.09
N ASP A 239 8.61 7.79 6.79
CA ASP A 239 7.21 8.23 6.85
C ASP A 239 6.44 7.94 5.56
N LEU A 240 7.10 8.12 4.41
CA LEU A 240 6.48 7.95 3.10
C LEU A 240 7.40 7.21 2.14
N VAL A 241 6.82 6.27 1.40
CA VAL A 241 7.35 5.73 0.15
C VAL A 241 6.28 5.95 -0.91
N ALA A 242 6.56 6.81 -1.89
CA ALA A 242 5.66 7.10 -2.99
C ALA A 242 6.39 6.83 -4.32
N PRO A 243 5.82 6.08 -5.28
CA PRO A 243 6.35 6.09 -6.64
C PRO A 243 6.32 7.54 -7.15
N LYS A 244 7.28 7.96 -8.01
CA LYS A 244 7.19 9.27 -8.69
C LYS A 244 5.81 9.32 -9.29
N GLN A 245 4.99 10.25 -8.84
CA GLN A 245 3.81 10.62 -9.58
C GLN A 245 4.31 11.36 -10.83
N VAL A 246 4.79 10.60 -11.82
CA VAL A 246 4.38 10.93 -13.19
C VAL A 246 2.89 10.70 -13.14
N ALA A 247 2.13 11.80 -13.13
CA ALA A 247 0.69 11.76 -13.26
C ALA A 247 0.32 11.24 -14.66
N GLN A 248 0.59 9.96 -14.91
CA GLN A 248 -0.15 9.20 -15.90
C GLN A 248 -1.08 8.31 -15.08
N PRO A 249 -2.40 8.51 -15.17
CA PRO A 249 -3.32 7.49 -14.68
C PRO A 249 -2.93 6.21 -15.43
N GLN A 250 -2.45 5.19 -14.71
CA GLN A 250 -2.43 3.85 -15.27
C GLN A 250 -3.88 3.53 -15.56
N SER A 251 -4.30 3.72 -16.82
CA SER A 251 -5.44 2.99 -17.33
C SER A 251 -5.08 1.54 -17.10
N ALA A 252 -5.81 0.88 -16.19
CA ALA A 252 -5.70 -0.55 -16.02
C ALA A 252 -6.02 -1.20 -17.36
N SER A 253 -5.00 -1.45 -18.16
CA SER A 253 -5.16 -2.13 -19.44
C SER A 253 -5.55 -3.56 -19.10
N PHE A 254 -6.70 -3.98 -19.62
CA PHE A 254 -7.18 -5.34 -19.43
C PHE A 254 -6.11 -6.32 -19.94
N SER A 255 -5.49 -7.04 -19.02
CA SER A 255 -4.52 -8.08 -19.34
C SER A 255 -5.21 -9.43 -19.27
N LEU A 256 -5.44 -10.04 -20.44
CA LEU A 256 -6.03 -11.37 -20.54
C LEU A 256 -5.20 -12.41 -19.74
N THR A 257 -3.88 -12.25 -19.72
CA THR A 257 -2.97 -13.15 -18.98
C THR A 257 -3.16 -13.04 -17.47
N GLN A 258 -3.31 -11.83 -16.93
CA GLN A 258 -3.65 -11.63 -15.51
C GLN A 258 -5.03 -12.21 -15.19
N TRP A 259 -6.01 -12.02 -16.08
CA TRP A 259 -7.34 -12.59 -15.91
C TRP A 259 -7.33 -14.14 -15.88
N LEU A 260 -6.53 -14.76 -16.74
CA LEU A 260 -6.37 -16.22 -16.77
C LEU A 260 -5.63 -16.75 -15.53
N GLN A 261 -4.63 -16.04 -15.03
CA GLN A 261 -3.91 -16.42 -13.82
C GLN A 261 -4.79 -16.39 -12.56
N LEU A 262 -5.82 -15.55 -12.54
CA LEU A 262 -6.77 -15.44 -11.43
C LEU A 262 -7.96 -16.41 -11.53
N LEU A 263 -8.04 -17.26 -12.56
CA LEU A 263 -9.12 -18.24 -12.71
C LEU A 263 -9.35 -19.13 -11.47
N PRO A 264 -8.32 -19.65 -10.78
CA PRO A 264 -8.52 -20.44 -9.56
C PRO A 264 -9.20 -19.64 -8.45
N LEU A 265 -8.81 -18.38 -8.27
CA LEU A 265 -9.40 -17.45 -7.31
C LEU A 265 -10.87 -17.16 -7.66
N TYR A 266 -11.17 -16.95 -8.95
CA TYR A 266 -12.55 -16.79 -9.42
C TYR A 266 -13.38 -18.07 -9.17
N GLY A 267 -12.78 -19.24 -9.30
CA GLY A 267 -13.39 -20.51 -8.90
C GLY A 267 -13.81 -20.53 -7.42
N LEU A 268 -12.98 -20.00 -6.53
CA LEU A 268 -13.31 -19.86 -5.10
C LEU A 268 -14.46 -18.87 -4.88
N TYR A 269 -14.46 -17.72 -5.55
CA TYR A 269 -15.57 -16.76 -5.46
C TYR A 269 -16.88 -17.35 -5.97
N LEU A 270 -16.85 -18.12 -7.06
CA LEU A 270 -18.01 -18.81 -7.58
C LEU A 270 -18.54 -19.82 -6.55
N LEU A 271 -17.64 -20.61 -5.94
CA LEU A 271 -18.00 -21.57 -4.89
C LEU A 271 -18.67 -20.86 -3.70
N VAL A 272 -18.11 -19.74 -3.24
CA VAL A 272 -18.71 -18.91 -2.17
C VAL A 272 -20.09 -18.40 -2.59
N ALA A 273 -20.23 -17.85 -3.79
CA ALA A 273 -21.51 -17.34 -4.29
C ALA A 273 -22.58 -18.44 -4.33
N VAL A 274 -22.23 -19.64 -4.80
CA VAL A 274 -23.13 -20.81 -4.83
C VAL A 274 -23.52 -21.25 -3.43
N LEU A 275 -22.57 -21.37 -2.49
CA LEU A 275 -22.84 -21.79 -1.12
C LEU A 275 -23.76 -20.79 -0.39
N VAL A 276 -23.49 -19.49 -0.52
CA VAL A 276 -24.30 -18.45 0.11
C VAL A 276 -25.68 -18.36 -0.55
N ALA A 277 -25.78 -18.43 -1.88
CA ALA A 277 -27.06 -18.46 -2.56
C ALA A 277 -27.89 -19.70 -2.15
N TRP A 278 -27.25 -20.86 -2.06
CA TRP A 278 -27.89 -22.10 -1.61
C TRP A 278 -28.55 -21.93 -0.24
N PHE A 279 -27.84 -21.30 0.71
CA PHE A 279 -28.35 -21.03 2.06
C PHE A 279 -29.72 -20.31 2.03
N TYR A 280 -29.87 -19.28 1.19
CA TYR A 280 -31.14 -18.55 1.05
C TYR A 280 -32.21 -19.31 0.25
N LEU A 281 -31.78 -20.11 -0.73
CA LEU A 281 -32.67 -20.88 -1.61
C LEU A 281 -33.25 -22.14 -0.94
N ARG A 282 -32.65 -22.62 0.16
CA ARG A 282 -33.09 -23.81 0.92
C ARG A 282 -33.36 -25.03 0.02
N GLY A 283 -32.52 -25.26 -0.99
CA GLY A 283 -32.62 -26.41 -1.90
C GLY A 283 -33.74 -26.31 -2.97
N ARG A 284 -34.43 -25.18 -3.10
CA ARG A 284 -35.55 -25.01 -4.07
C ARG A 284 -35.09 -24.45 -5.42
N MET A 285 -34.05 -25.02 -6.02
CA MET A 285 -33.55 -24.57 -7.34
C MET A 285 -34.25 -25.29 -8.50
N ARG A 286 -34.93 -24.54 -9.37
CA ARG A 286 -35.37 -25.04 -10.69
C ARG A 286 -34.43 -24.49 -11.77
N PHE A 287 -33.49 -25.31 -12.23
CA PHE A 287 -32.35 -24.92 -13.06
C PHE A 287 -32.68 -23.93 -14.21
N GLY A 288 -33.72 -24.18 -15.02
CA GLY A 288 -33.97 -23.39 -16.24
C GLY A 288 -34.42 -21.92 -16.04
N GLU A 289 -35.29 -21.64 -15.06
CA GLU A 289 -35.83 -20.29 -14.89
C GLU A 289 -34.83 -19.34 -14.21
N HIS A 290 -33.86 -19.88 -13.49
CA HIS A 290 -33.09 -19.18 -12.47
C HIS A 290 -31.75 -18.61 -12.97
N TYR A 291 -31.24 -19.09 -14.12
CA TYR A 291 -30.01 -18.59 -14.75
C TYR A 291 -30.09 -17.12 -15.17
N LEU A 292 -31.28 -16.66 -15.58
CA LEU A 292 -31.46 -15.29 -16.05
C LEU A 292 -31.14 -14.26 -14.96
N GLY A 293 -31.41 -14.58 -13.68
CA GLY A 293 -31.07 -13.73 -12.55
C GLY A 293 -29.56 -13.57 -12.42
N VAL A 294 -28.81 -14.68 -12.44
CA VAL A 294 -27.35 -14.67 -12.39
C VAL A 294 -26.77 -13.87 -13.55
N VAL A 295 -27.18 -14.18 -14.78
CA VAL A 295 -26.66 -13.52 -15.99
C VAL A 295 -26.94 -12.02 -15.97
N LEU A 296 -28.16 -11.59 -15.60
CA LEU A 296 -28.46 -10.16 -15.53
C LEU A 296 -27.63 -9.46 -14.45
N GLY A 297 -27.47 -10.06 -13.28
CA GLY A 297 -26.62 -9.53 -12.21
C GLY A 297 -25.16 -9.37 -12.67
N MET A 298 -24.63 -10.36 -13.39
CA MET A 298 -23.29 -10.30 -13.99
C MET A 298 -23.17 -9.19 -15.04
N LEU A 299 -24.14 -9.08 -15.94
CA LEU A 299 -24.15 -8.08 -17.03
C LEU A 299 -24.23 -6.66 -16.48
N VAL A 300 -25.08 -6.42 -15.50
CA VAL A 300 -25.28 -5.07 -14.96
C VAL A 300 -24.08 -4.59 -14.16
N MET A 301 -23.27 -5.48 -13.60
CA MET A 301 -21.97 -5.14 -13.00
C MET A 301 -21.05 -4.43 -14.01
N TRP A 302 -21.09 -4.79 -15.30
CA TRP A 302 -20.27 -4.13 -16.34
C TRP A 302 -20.60 -2.66 -16.59
N LEU A 303 -21.70 -2.14 -16.03
CA LEU A 303 -21.97 -0.71 -16.05
C LEU A 303 -21.12 0.06 -15.03
N ILE A 304 -20.59 -0.58 -13.99
CA ILE A 304 -19.77 0.05 -12.94
C ILE A 304 -18.53 0.74 -13.52
N PRO A 305 -17.69 0.08 -14.35
CA PRO A 305 -16.50 0.73 -14.93
C PRO A 305 -16.82 1.92 -15.84
N VAL A 306 -18.02 1.96 -16.44
CA VAL A 306 -18.42 3.02 -17.38
C VAL A 306 -19.16 4.17 -16.68
N THR A 307 -19.76 3.91 -15.52
CA THR A 307 -20.60 4.90 -14.81
C THR A 307 -20.03 5.28 -13.45
N GLN A 308 -19.90 4.32 -12.53
CA GLN A 308 -19.46 4.54 -11.16
C GLN A 308 -18.00 5.02 -11.12
N VAL A 309 -17.09 4.33 -11.80
CA VAL A 309 -15.65 4.63 -11.73
C VAL A 309 -15.32 6.04 -12.25
N PRO A 310 -15.80 6.46 -13.44
CA PRO A 310 -15.56 7.82 -13.92
C PRO A 310 -16.15 8.90 -13.02
N LEU A 311 -17.32 8.64 -12.43
CA LEU A 311 -17.94 9.57 -11.49
C LEU A 311 -17.15 9.69 -10.19
N GLN A 312 -16.65 8.58 -9.65
CA GLN A 312 -15.76 8.58 -8.49
C GLN A 312 -14.44 9.29 -8.79
N GLU A 313 -13.82 9.04 -9.94
CA GLU A 313 -12.60 9.74 -10.36
C GLU A 313 -12.82 11.25 -10.50
N TRP A 314 -13.94 11.66 -11.10
CA TRP A 314 -14.29 13.07 -11.21
C TRP A 314 -14.42 13.72 -9.84
N VAL A 315 -15.15 13.11 -8.90
CA VAL A 315 -15.27 13.61 -7.51
C VAL A 315 -13.92 13.65 -6.81
N ILE A 316 -13.08 12.63 -7.00
CA ILE A 316 -11.75 12.57 -6.41
C ILE A 316 -10.89 13.74 -6.91
N ARG A 317 -10.86 13.97 -8.22
CA ARG A 317 -10.04 15.02 -8.84
C ARG A 317 -10.53 16.42 -8.53
N GLN A 318 -11.85 16.63 -8.56
CA GLN A 318 -12.44 17.96 -8.41
C GLN A 318 -12.60 18.37 -6.94
N TRP A 319 -12.95 17.43 -6.04
CA TRP A 319 -13.34 17.78 -4.67
C TRP A 319 -12.39 17.20 -3.64
N LEU A 320 -12.07 15.90 -3.71
CA LEU A 320 -11.24 15.23 -2.69
C LEU A 320 -9.81 15.76 -2.70
N LEU A 321 -9.11 15.74 -3.84
CA LEU A 321 -7.71 16.18 -3.90
C LEU A 321 -7.55 17.68 -3.56
N PRO A 322 -8.37 18.62 -4.09
CA PRO A 322 -8.27 20.03 -3.70
C PRO A 322 -8.62 20.26 -2.23
N GLY A 323 -9.61 19.55 -1.68
CA GLY A 323 -9.98 19.65 -0.27
C GLY A 323 -8.87 19.14 0.67
N LEU A 324 -8.19 18.05 0.31
CA LEU A 324 -7.02 17.59 1.06
C LEU A 324 -5.88 18.61 1.01
N LYS A 325 -5.66 19.25 -0.14
CA LYS A 325 -4.65 20.32 -0.27
C LYS A 325 -4.97 21.56 0.56
N SER A 326 -6.26 21.83 0.82
CA SER A 326 -6.69 22.92 1.71
C SER A 326 -6.77 22.51 3.19
N GLY A 327 -6.26 21.32 3.55
CA GLY A 327 -6.17 20.85 4.93
C GLY A 327 -7.46 20.24 5.47
N GLN A 328 -8.44 19.93 4.63
CA GLN A 328 -9.66 19.24 5.06
C GLN A 328 -9.40 17.77 5.37
N SER A 329 -10.25 17.21 6.25
CA SER A 329 -10.14 15.81 6.67
C SER A 329 -10.52 14.83 5.56
N ILE A 330 -9.66 13.84 5.34
CA ILE A 330 -9.91 12.71 4.43
C ILE A 330 -11.12 11.86 4.84
N PHE A 331 -11.49 11.86 6.12
CA PHE A 331 -12.69 11.15 6.58
C PHE A 331 -13.95 11.82 6.01
N VAL A 332 -14.00 13.16 6.02
CA VAL A 332 -15.15 13.89 5.48
C VAL A 332 -15.20 13.76 3.95
N LEU A 333 -14.06 13.95 3.28
CA LEU A 333 -14.02 13.93 1.81
C LEU A 333 -14.11 12.52 1.22
N GLY A 334 -13.55 11.52 1.91
CA GLY A 334 -13.60 10.11 1.52
C GLY A 334 -15.01 9.50 1.57
N LEU A 335 -15.95 10.15 2.26
CA LEU A 335 -17.35 9.75 2.27
C LEU A 335 -18.01 9.90 0.90
N LEU A 336 -17.63 10.93 0.12
CA LEU A 336 -18.23 11.21 -1.19
C LEU A 336 -18.06 10.07 -2.21
N PRO A 337 -16.83 9.55 -2.47
CA PRO A 337 -16.69 8.42 -3.37
C PRO A 337 -17.36 7.15 -2.83
N ALA A 338 -17.42 6.96 -1.50
CA ALA A 338 -18.13 5.82 -0.90
C ALA A 338 -19.66 5.90 -1.09
N ILE A 339 -20.25 7.11 -0.99
CA ILE A 339 -21.66 7.35 -1.28
C ILE A 339 -21.97 7.01 -2.74
N ILE A 340 -21.13 7.45 -3.68
CA ILE A 340 -21.32 7.14 -5.11
C ILE A 340 -21.31 5.63 -5.35
N ALA A 341 -20.36 4.90 -4.78
CA ALA A 341 -20.32 3.43 -4.91
C ALA A 341 -21.59 2.77 -4.38
N GLY A 342 -21.98 3.10 -3.14
CA GLY A 342 -23.15 2.51 -2.51
C GLY A 342 -24.44 2.78 -3.28
N LEU A 343 -24.64 4.02 -3.74
CA LEU A 343 -25.82 4.42 -4.51
C LEU A 343 -25.89 3.76 -5.89
N VAL A 344 -24.80 3.83 -6.67
CA VAL A 344 -24.79 3.28 -8.03
C VAL A 344 -24.99 1.77 -7.99
N GLN A 345 -24.25 1.04 -7.14
CA GLN A 345 -24.41 -0.42 -7.05
C GLN A 345 -25.78 -0.84 -6.54
N GLY A 346 -26.30 -0.16 -5.52
CA GLY A 346 -27.63 -0.43 -5.00
C GLY A 346 -28.73 -0.17 -6.05
N LEU A 347 -28.60 0.90 -6.83
CA LEU A 347 -29.52 1.21 -7.93
C LEU A 347 -29.47 0.14 -9.02
N LEU A 348 -28.28 -0.22 -9.47
CA LEU A 348 -28.05 -1.23 -10.51
C LEU A 348 -28.63 -2.59 -10.12
N LEU A 349 -28.38 -3.05 -8.89
CA LEU A 349 -28.96 -4.30 -8.37
C LEU A 349 -30.49 -4.21 -8.28
N THR A 350 -31.03 -3.09 -7.79
CA THR A 350 -32.47 -2.88 -7.64
C THR A 350 -33.19 -2.90 -8.97
N ILE A 351 -32.69 -2.16 -9.97
CA ILE A 351 -33.24 -2.13 -11.33
C ILE A 351 -33.26 -3.55 -11.92
N SER A 352 -32.18 -4.30 -11.76
CA SER A 352 -32.09 -5.68 -12.26
C SER A 352 -33.16 -6.58 -11.67
N ILE A 353 -33.35 -6.51 -10.35
CA ILE A 353 -34.37 -7.29 -9.65
C ILE A 353 -35.78 -6.85 -10.06
N PHE A 354 -36.04 -5.54 -10.10
CA PHE A 354 -37.36 -5.02 -10.48
C PHE A 354 -37.72 -5.40 -11.90
N PHE A 355 -36.77 -5.31 -12.84
CA PHE A 355 -36.96 -5.74 -14.21
C PHE A 355 -37.38 -7.22 -14.28
N LEU A 356 -36.63 -8.11 -13.63
CA LEU A 356 -36.92 -9.55 -13.65
C LEU A 356 -38.25 -9.91 -12.99
N LEU A 357 -38.57 -9.27 -11.86
CA LEU A 357 -39.82 -9.52 -11.15
C LEU A 357 -41.03 -8.96 -11.90
N SER A 358 -40.90 -7.78 -12.53
CA SER A 358 -41.96 -7.18 -13.34
C SER A 358 -42.21 -8.00 -14.60
N TRP A 359 -41.16 -8.48 -15.26
CA TRP A 359 -41.27 -9.23 -16.51
C TRP A 359 -41.95 -10.61 -16.31
N ARG A 360 -41.68 -11.29 -15.19
CA ARG A 360 -42.10 -12.69 -14.98
C ARG A 360 -43.37 -12.90 -14.16
N GLY A 361 -43.98 -11.82 -13.67
CA GLY A 361 -45.18 -11.89 -12.83
C GLY A 361 -44.89 -12.31 -11.38
N PHE A 362 -45.65 -11.71 -10.46
CA PHE A 362 -45.44 -11.64 -9.00
C PHE A 362 -45.67 -12.95 -8.23
N GLN A 363 -44.98 -14.05 -8.54
CA GLN A 363 -45.02 -15.22 -7.66
C GLN A 363 -43.98 -15.12 -6.55
N HIS A 364 -44.43 -14.98 -5.30
CA HIS A 364 -43.59 -14.71 -4.11
C HIS A 364 -42.45 -15.73 -3.90
N LEU A 365 -42.66 -16.99 -4.29
CA LEU A 365 -41.65 -18.05 -4.23
C LEU A 365 -40.52 -17.87 -5.27
N ARG A 366 -40.84 -17.31 -6.45
CA ARG A 366 -39.86 -17.00 -7.50
C ARG A 366 -39.09 -15.71 -7.22
N ALA A 367 -39.65 -14.83 -6.40
CA ALA A 367 -39.01 -13.56 -6.07
C ALA A 367 -37.76 -13.76 -5.22
N LEU A 368 -37.82 -14.61 -4.19
CA LEU A 368 -36.68 -14.96 -3.35
C LEU A 368 -35.49 -15.46 -4.15
N SER A 369 -35.76 -16.39 -5.08
CA SER A 369 -34.71 -17.00 -5.87
C SER A 369 -34.16 -16.08 -6.94
N THR A 370 -35.00 -15.25 -7.54
CA THR A 370 -34.59 -14.17 -8.45
C THR A 370 -33.67 -13.19 -7.73
N GLY A 371 -34.04 -12.74 -6.53
CA GLY A 371 -33.24 -11.81 -5.73
C GLY A 371 -31.88 -12.38 -5.33
N ALA A 372 -31.87 -13.60 -4.76
CA ALA A 372 -30.64 -14.26 -4.34
C ALA A 372 -29.66 -14.48 -5.51
N LEU A 373 -30.16 -14.94 -6.66
CA LEU A 373 -29.32 -15.26 -7.81
C LEU A 373 -28.86 -14.01 -8.57
N CYS A 374 -29.69 -12.98 -8.66
CA CYS A 374 -29.26 -11.68 -9.18
C CYS A 374 -28.17 -11.07 -8.30
N GLY A 375 -28.34 -11.11 -6.97
CA GLY A 375 -27.31 -10.71 -6.03
C GLY A 375 -26.03 -11.54 -6.13
N ALA A 376 -26.16 -12.87 -6.35
CA ALA A 376 -25.02 -13.76 -6.52
C ALA A 376 -24.22 -13.43 -7.78
N GLY A 377 -24.89 -13.27 -8.93
CA GLY A 377 -24.24 -12.89 -10.19
C GLY A 377 -23.54 -11.54 -10.10
N PHE A 378 -24.20 -10.55 -9.49
CA PHE A 378 -23.63 -9.22 -9.27
C PHE A 378 -22.42 -9.28 -8.34
N GLY A 379 -22.57 -9.87 -7.15
CA GLY A 379 -21.50 -9.95 -6.14
C GLY A 379 -20.29 -10.76 -6.62
N PHE A 380 -20.52 -11.87 -7.32
CA PHE A 380 -19.46 -12.68 -7.94
C PHE A 380 -18.65 -11.87 -8.94
N MET A 381 -19.33 -11.22 -9.90
CA MET A 381 -18.63 -10.44 -10.92
C MET A 381 -17.92 -9.23 -10.32
N LEU A 382 -18.52 -8.58 -9.33
CA LEU A 382 -17.88 -7.48 -8.61
C LEU A 382 -16.59 -7.96 -7.91
N ALA A 383 -16.62 -9.13 -7.28
CA ALA A 383 -15.44 -9.72 -6.65
C ALA A 383 -14.31 -10.02 -7.65
N CYS A 384 -14.64 -10.59 -8.80
CA CYS A 384 -13.70 -10.83 -9.89
C CYS A 384 -13.10 -9.51 -10.42
N TYR A 385 -13.96 -8.53 -10.69
CA TYR A 385 -13.53 -7.21 -11.17
C TYR A 385 -12.56 -6.53 -10.20
N LEU A 386 -12.92 -6.45 -8.91
CA LEU A 386 -12.08 -5.80 -7.91
C LEU A 386 -10.76 -6.54 -7.68
N SER A 387 -10.74 -7.87 -7.79
CA SER A 387 -9.51 -8.66 -7.69
C SER A 387 -8.59 -8.46 -8.91
N SER A 388 -9.16 -8.29 -10.11
CA SER A 388 -8.38 -8.00 -11.32
C SER A 388 -7.73 -6.61 -11.30
N GLN A 389 -8.33 -5.65 -10.59
CA GLN A 389 -7.83 -4.27 -10.48
C GLN A 389 -6.82 -4.08 -9.33
N GLY A 390 -6.92 -4.92 -8.28
CA GLY A 390 -6.15 -4.75 -7.03
C GLY A 390 -4.81 -5.48 -6.96
N GLY A 391 -4.37 -6.16 -8.02
CA GLY A 391 -3.14 -6.96 -7.99
C GLY A 391 -3.22 -8.15 -7.02
N ALA A 392 -4.32 -8.91 -7.08
CA ALA A 392 -4.59 -10.00 -6.13
C ALA A 392 -3.48 -11.07 -6.11
N SER A 393 -3.02 -11.43 -4.92
CA SER A 393 -2.25 -12.65 -4.68
C SER A 393 -3.19 -13.84 -4.51
N TRP A 394 -2.64 -15.05 -4.54
CA TRP A 394 -3.39 -16.28 -4.31
C TRP A 394 -3.66 -16.55 -2.82
N ASP A 395 -3.20 -15.66 -1.95
CA ASP A 395 -3.28 -15.84 -0.52
C ASP A 395 -4.70 -15.57 -0.02
N ILE A 396 -5.18 -16.39 0.93
CA ILE A 396 -6.41 -16.12 1.67
C ILE A 396 -6.09 -15.00 2.66
N ASP A 397 -6.20 -13.78 2.16
CA ASP A 397 -5.85 -12.57 2.88
C ASP A 397 -7.09 -11.72 3.21
N THR A 398 -6.86 -10.50 3.67
CA THR A 398 -7.95 -9.58 4.03
C THR A 398 -8.75 -9.15 2.80
N ALA A 399 -8.11 -9.04 1.63
CA ALA A 399 -8.77 -8.68 0.39
C ALA A 399 -9.70 -9.81 -0.07
N PHE A 400 -9.26 -11.07 0.00
CA PHE A 400 -10.12 -12.22 -0.25
C PHE A 400 -11.36 -12.22 0.66
N MET A 401 -11.17 -12.00 1.97
CA MET A 401 -12.27 -11.93 2.92
C MET A 401 -13.24 -10.79 2.63
N GLU A 402 -12.74 -9.61 2.24
CA GLU A 402 -13.58 -8.49 1.79
C GLU A 402 -14.47 -8.89 0.61
N ARG A 403 -13.91 -9.60 -0.39
CA ARG A 403 -14.68 -10.09 -1.55
C ARG A 403 -15.74 -11.11 -1.16
N VAL A 404 -15.41 -12.03 -0.25
CA VAL A 404 -16.38 -12.99 0.31
C VAL A 404 -17.54 -12.27 0.99
N PHE A 405 -17.25 -11.25 1.80
CA PHE A 405 -18.27 -10.45 2.48
C PHE A 405 -19.12 -9.63 1.49
N GLN A 406 -18.52 -9.07 0.44
CA GLN A 406 -19.25 -8.38 -0.62
C GLN A 406 -20.20 -9.30 -1.36
N ILE A 407 -19.78 -10.52 -1.71
CA ILE A 407 -20.65 -11.53 -2.34
C ILE A 407 -21.85 -11.82 -1.44
N ALA A 408 -21.59 -12.12 -0.16
CA ALA A 408 -22.66 -12.44 0.78
C ALA A 408 -23.63 -11.28 1.02
N PHE A 409 -23.10 -10.05 1.12
CA PHE A 409 -23.90 -8.83 1.24
C PHE A 409 -24.84 -8.62 0.04
N HIS A 410 -24.35 -8.78 -1.18
CA HIS A 410 -25.16 -8.56 -2.39
C HIS A 410 -26.24 -9.63 -2.56
N ILE A 411 -25.95 -10.89 -2.19
CA ILE A 411 -26.96 -11.95 -2.17
C ILE A 411 -28.06 -11.64 -1.14
N ALA A 412 -27.69 -11.28 0.10
CA ALA A 412 -28.66 -10.93 1.14
C ALA A 412 -29.50 -9.70 0.76
N SER A 413 -28.85 -8.67 0.18
CA SER A 413 -29.50 -7.47 -0.34
C SER A 413 -30.52 -7.80 -1.43
N GLY A 414 -30.15 -8.67 -2.37
CA GLY A 414 -31.05 -9.08 -3.44
C GLY A 414 -32.28 -9.82 -2.91
N VAL A 415 -32.12 -10.67 -1.90
CA VAL A 415 -33.23 -11.34 -1.19
C VAL A 415 -34.15 -10.31 -0.53
N ILE A 416 -33.60 -9.35 0.21
CA ILE A 416 -34.37 -8.30 0.90
C ILE A 416 -35.18 -7.48 -0.10
N ILE A 417 -34.54 -6.98 -1.17
CA ILE A 417 -35.19 -6.18 -2.21
C ILE A 417 -36.34 -6.95 -2.84
N ALA A 418 -36.12 -8.21 -3.21
CA ALA A 418 -37.15 -9.03 -3.85
C ALA A 418 -38.35 -9.32 -2.92
N VAL A 419 -38.10 -9.62 -1.64
CA VAL A 419 -39.19 -9.85 -0.67
C VAL A 419 -39.98 -8.57 -0.42
N LEU A 420 -39.30 -7.42 -0.30
CA LEU A 420 -39.96 -6.14 -0.12
C LEU A 420 -40.74 -5.72 -1.36
N TYR A 421 -40.27 -6.07 -2.55
CA TYR A 421 -40.99 -5.84 -3.81
C TYR A 421 -42.32 -6.58 -3.85
N CYS A 422 -42.36 -7.84 -3.38
CA CYS A 422 -43.62 -8.57 -3.22
C CYS A 422 -44.59 -7.94 -2.21
N ARG A 423 -44.10 -7.11 -1.28
CA ARG A 423 -44.94 -6.35 -0.33
C ARG A 423 -45.35 -4.96 -0.86
N GLY A 424 -44.83 -4.55 -2.00
CA GLY A 424 -45.13 -3.27 -2.66
C GLY A 424 -43.88 -2.51 -3.07
N LEU A 425 -43.97 -1.80 -4.20
CA LEU A 425 -42.87 -1.06 -4.81
C LEU A 425 -42.20 -0.07 -3.84
N MET A 426 -42.98 0.70 -3.09
CA MET A 426 -42.44 1.67 -2.13
C MET A 426 -41.65 1.02 -0.98
N SER A 427 -42.05 -0.17 -0.54
CA SER A 427 -41.30 -0.93 0.46
C SER A 427 -39.95 -1.37 -0.09
N ALA A 428 -39.90 -1.79 -1.36
CA ALA A 428 -38.68 -2.17 -2.03
C ALA A 428 -37.73 -1.00 -2.24
N ILE A 429 -38.23 0.17 -2.66
CA ILE A 429 -37.43 1.38 -2.83
C ILE A 429 -36.81 1.82 -1.49
N ARG A 430 -37.59 1.81 -0.40
CA ARG A 430 -37.06 2.12 0.94
C ARG A 430 -36.00 1.11 1.38
N GLY A 431 -36.25 -0.18 1.16
CA GLY A 431 -35.27 -1.23 1.44
C GLY A 431 -33.97 -1.06 0.66
N ALA A 432 -34.08 -0.79 -0.65
CA ALA A 432 -32.94 -0.51 -1.53
C ALA A 432 -32.14 0.71 -1.04
N ALA A 433 -32.79 1.81 -0.66
CA ALA A 433 -32.10 2.99 -0.14
C ALA A 433 -31.31 2.71 1.14
N ILE A 434 -31.89 1.94 2.08
CA ILE A 434 -31.18 1.50 3.30
C ILE A 434 -29.97 0.64 2.94
N LEU A 435 -30.15 -0.33 2.04
CA LEU A 435 -29.07 -1.21 1.59
C LEU A 435 -27.97 -0.45 0.85
N SER A 436 -28.29 0.55 0.04
CA SER A 436 -27.30 1.45 -0.55
C SER A 436 -26.49 2.19 0.51
N GLY A 437 -27.14 2.69 1.57
CA GLY A 437 -26.46 3.31 2.70
C GLY A 437 -25.54 2.35 3.47
N ILE A 438 -25.97 1.11 3.67
CA ILE A 438 -25.12 0.06 4.26
C ILE A 438 -23.94 -0.26 3.33
N ASN A 439 -24.16 -0.34 2.02
CA ASN A 439 -23.09 -0.55 1.04
C ASN A 439 -22.09 0.62 1.03
N THR A 440 -22.58 1.86 1.19
CA THR A 440 -21.70 3.01 1.40
C THR A 440 -20.79 2.83 2.62
N LEU A 441 -21.30 2.27 3.73
CA LEU A 441 -20.47 1.97 4.90
C LEU A 441 -19.37 0.94 4.60
N PHE A 442 -19.66 -0.10 3.79
CA PHE A 442 -18.65 -1.07 3.33
C PHE A 442 -17.47 -0.37 2.66
N TYR A 443 -17.75 0.52 1.71
CA TYR A 443 -16.71 1.29 1.00
C TYR A 443 -16.04 2.33 1.91
N TYR A 444 -16.77 2.89 2.86
CA TYR A 444 -16.24 3.89 3.76
C TYR A 444 -15.32 3.27 4.83
N PHE A 445 -15.56 2.03 5.27
CA PHE A 445 -14.63 1.31 6.15
C PHE A 445 -13.24 1.15 5.54
N VAL A 446 -13.16 1.01 4.21
CA VAL A 446 -11.87 0.99 3.50
C VAL A 446 -11.10 2.30 3.71
N VAL A 447 -11.76 3.45 3.82
CA VAL A 447 -11.09 4.73 4.14
C VAL A 447 -10.46 4.68 5.54
N PHE A 448 -11.15 4.12 6.54
CA PHE A 448 -10.57 3.95 7.88
C PHE A 448 -9.39 3.00 7.90
N ALA A 449 -9.45 1.92 7.11
CA ALA A 449 -8.34 0.98 6.95
C ALA A 449 -7.14 1.62 6.22
N GLN A 450 -7.40 2.38 5.15
CA GLN A 450 -6.38 3.15 4.42
C GLN A 450 -5.70 4.20 5.31
N GLN A 451 -6.46 4.84 6.20
CA GLN A 451 -5.94 5.78 7.19
C GLN A 451 -5.40 5.10 8.46
N ARG A 452 -5.35 3.76 8.50
CA ARG A 452 -4.83 2.94 9.60
C ARG A 452 -5.51 3.21 10.96
N MET A 453 -6.74 3.72 10.94
CA MET A 453 -7.58 3.85 12.14
C MET A 453 -8.14 2.50 12.59
N VAL A 454 -8.24 1.57 11.65
CA VAL A 454 -8.79 0.22 11.81
C VAL A 454 -7.79 -0.74 11.18
N ASP A 455 -7.33 -1.74 11.95
CA ASP A 455 -6.46 -2.78 11.40
C ASP A 455 -7.26 -3.76 10.51
N ALA A 456 -6.55 -4.63 9.79
CA ALA A 456 -7.15 -5.59 8.86
C ALA A 456 -8.14 -6.55 9.55
N GLY A 457 -7.87 -6.96 10.79
CA GLY A 457 -8.74 -7.84 11.57
C GLY A 457 -10.03 -7.15 11.98
N MET A 458 -9.93 -5.91 12.47
CA MET A 458 -11.08 -5.08 12.81
C MET A 458 -11.89 -4.70 11.57
N LEU A 459 -11.26 -4.44 10.43
CA LEU A 459 -11.96 -4.25 9.15
C LEU A 459 -12.77 -5.50 8.80
N ALA A 460 -12.14 -6.69 8.81
CA ALA A 460 -12.82 -7.95 8.56
C ALA A 460 -13.98 -8.18 9.54
N PHE A 461 -13.80 -7.84 10.82
CA PHE A 461 -14.84 -7.93 11.85
C PHE A 461 -16.03 -7.00 11.56
N LEU A 462 -15.78 -5.73 11.20
CA LEU A 462 -16.82 -4.75 10.86
C LEU A 462 -17.59 -5.16 9.60
N LEU A 463 -16.89 -5.65 8.57
CA LEU A 463 -17.51 -6.18 7.36
C LEU A 463 -18.37 -7.41 7.69
N ALA A 464 -17.83 -8.37 8.45
CA ALA A 464 -18.55 -9.57 8.88
C ALA A 464 -19.80 -9.23 9.69
N PHE A 465 -19.70 -8.31 10.64
CA PHE A 465 -20.84 -7.85 11.45
C PHE A 465 -21.93 -7.22 10.59
N THR A 466 -21.54 -6.43 9.59
CA THR A 466 -22.47 -5.79 8.66
C THR A 466 -23.16 -6.83 7.78
N VAL A 467 -22.41 -7.79 7.20
CA VAL A 467 -22.99 -8.92 6.44
C VAL A 467 -23.94 -9.74 7.31
N LEU A 468 -23.56 -10.04 8.55
CA LEU A 468 -24.38 -10.82 9.48
C LEU A 468 -25.69 -10.09 9.77
N GLY A 469 -25.64 -8.79 10.06
CA GLY A 469 -26.84 -7.96 10.27
C GLY A 469 -27.77 -7.97 9.07
N THR A 470 -27.24 -7.76 7.86
CA THR A 470 -28.03 -7.83 6.62
C THR A 470 -28.59 -9.24 6.37
N SER A 471 -27.83 -10.28 6.68
CA SER A 471 -28.26 -11.68 6.51
C SER A 471 -29.40 -12.04 7.48
N VAL A 472 -29.29 -11.64 8.74
CA VAL A 472 -30.35 -11.81 9.75
C VAL A 472 -31.62 -11.07 9.31
N TRP A 473 -31.49 -9.86 8.76
CA TRP A 473 -32.62 -9.13 8.21
C TRP A 473 -33.28 -9.87 7.04
N ALA A 474 -32.50 -10.37 6.09
CA ALA A 474 -32.97 -11.16 4.95
C ALA A 474 -33.76 -12.41 5.42
N VAL A 475 -33.18 -13.20 6.33
CA VAL A 475 -33.82 -14.41 6.89
C VAL A 475 -35.10 -14.06 7.65
N THR A 476 -35.10 -12.97 8.44
CA THR A 476 -36.28 -12.51 9.18
C THR A 476 -37.41 -12.12 8.23
N LEU A 477 -37.11 -11.41 7.14
CA LEU A 477 -38.10 -11.05 6.13
C LEU A 477 -38.65 -12.28 5.40
N GLN A 478 -37.77 -13.21 5.03
CA GLN A 478 -38.13 -14.47 4.37
C GLN A 478 -39.06 -15.33 5.26
N SER A 479 -38.74 -15.47 6.55
CA SER A 479 -39.56 -16.25 7.49
C SER A 479 -40.97 -15.68 7.66
N LYS A 480 -41.09 -14.35 7.77
CA LYS A 480 -42.39 -13.66 7.86
C LYS A 480 -43.19 -13.79 6.57
N ALA A 481 -42.52 -13.80 5.42
CA ALA A 481 -43.18 -14.00 4.13
C ALA A 481 -43.72 -15.43 3.95
N SER A 482 -43.01 -16.45 4.45
CA SER A 482 -43.44 -17.86 4.34
C SER A 482 -44.61 -18.26 5.25
N ARG A 483 -45.02 -17.40 6.19
CA ARG A 483 -46.16 -17.62 7.10
C ARG A 483 -47.49 -17.05 6.58
N LYS A 484 -47.44 -16.29 5.49
CA LYS A 484 -48.61 -15.80 4.76
C LYS A 484 -48.73 -16.60 3.48
#